data_AF-A0A3T0RPI4-F1
#
_entry.id   AF-A0A3T0RPI4-F1
#
_cell.length_a   1.000
_cell.length_b   1.000
_cell.length_c   1.000
_cell.angle_alpha   90.00
_cell.angle_beta   90.00
_cell.angle_gamma   90.00
#
_symmetry.space_group_name_H-M   'P 1'
#
loop_
_entity.id
_entity.type
_entity.pdbx_description
1 polymer ?
#
loop_
_entity_poly.entity_id
_entity_poly.type
_entity_poly.pdbx_seq_one_letter_code
_entity_poly.pdbx_strand_id
1 'polypeptide(L)'
;MFDNKSLQLASYGHLDYHYFQSFLNHFKNASLVNLNGDLLFSRDSELCSTTTSRLVSYQIVKKYLKLNPGDIFITNDPENGGYSYSKVFFISALTENLFLIWSDDNSQIQFKIPLSPLVEAHKKNTMLWSAMIEPHPQKAALAEFFDAQIEHYTSCFRATPYLDFLSEPDFQNIWFKTCKSEYERQFELRPQGQSDLSLKYHDKLIKMGLGIEEKQNQLAITIDFSNTHLAEKMCAASHVIESAMIQEFVYHYKLHQFLSQPILNQIKLIMPPKSVVSKAHATGEHNFELQGVIRQMLKHLLSQLNTNAKKGEKFALKSEAQLNFVADSSVRAGFLLDESFALEDLTQFFKPTTMSMKENNYHGEYVVTGSGLTLDTFYLYSEFDHNKRFIKINNKSIKSGRHQLKKDDQLSIHWKL
;
A
#
# COMPACT_ATOMS: atom_id res chain seq x y z
N MET A 1 40.90 4.16 -10.04
CA MET A 1 40.16 4.67 -11.20
C MET A 1 38.69 4.34 -10.95
N PHE A 2 37.88 5.33 -10.57
CA PHE A 2 36.43 5.15 -10.55
C PHE A 2 35.96 5.07 -12.01
N ASP A 3 35.22 4.02 -12.35
CA ASP A 3 34.80 3.73 -13.71
C ASP A 3 33.83 4.82 -14.20
N ASN A 4 34.23 5.60 -15.21
CA ASN A 4 33.44 6.73 -15.75
C ASN A 4 32.04 6.31 -16.25
N LYS A 5 31.80 5.02 -16.51
CA LYS A 5 30.46 4.48 -16.83
C LYS A 5 29.48 4.54 -15.67
N SER A 6 29.95 4.35 -14.44
CA SER A 6 29.11 4.37 -13.23
C SER A 6 28.57 5.78 -12.93
N LEU A 7 29.39 6.81 -13.16
CA LEU A 7 29.00 8.22 -13.01
C LEU A 7 28.02 8.68 -14.10
N GLN A 8 28.16 8.20 -15.34
CA GLN A 8 27.19 8.48 -16.39
C GLN A 8 25.83 7.83 -16.09
N LEU A 9 25.80 6.53 -15.75
CA LEU A 9 24.55 5.82 -15.39
C LEU A 9 23.84 6.44 -14.17
N ALA A 10 24.60 6.90 -13.16
CA ALA A 10 24.03 7.61 -12.01
C ALA A 10 23.38 8.95 -12.40
N SER A 11 23.98 9.70 -13.33
CA SER A 11 23.40 10.96 -13.81
C SER A 11 22.12 10.76 -14.63
N TYR A 12 22.02 9.67 -15.41
CA TYR A 12 20.81 9.30 -16.14
C TYR A 12 19.72 8.77 -15.21
N GLY A 13 20.06 7.96 -14.20
CA GLY A 13 19.08 7.39 -13.27
C GLY A 13 18.25 8.41 -12.50
N HIS A 14 18.82 9.57 -12.14
CA HIS A 14 18.08 10.65 -11.49
C HIS A 14 17.08 11.35 -12.44
N LEU A 15 17.48 11.61 -13.68
CA LEU A 15 16.60 12.19 -14.71
C LEU A 15 15.45 11.23 -15.07
N ASP A 16 15.75 9.93 -15.19
CA ASP A 16 14.78 8.89 -15.52
C ASP A 16 13.73 8.72 -14.40
N TYR A 17 14.19 8.73 -13.14
CA TYR A 17 13.31 8.76 -11.98
C TYR A 17 12.37 9.98 -11.99
N HIS A 18 12.87 11.17 -12.37
CA HIS A 18 12.03 12.36 -12.45
C HIS A 18 10.89 12.23 -13.47
N TYR A 19 11.08 11.51 -14.58
CA TYR A 19 9.98 11.25 -15.53
C TYR A 19 8.89 10.37 -14.91
N PHE A 20 9.27 9.26 -14.28
CA PHE A 20 8.32 8.39 -13.58
C PHE A 20 7.60 9.13 -12.45
N GLN A 21 8.34 9.89 -11.66
CA GLN A 21 7.80 10.61 -10.52
C GLN A 21 6.83 11.71 -10.98
N SER A 22 7.18 12.48 -12.01
CA SER A 22 6.31 13.52 -12.55
C SER A 22 4.99 12.94 -13.05
N PHE A 23 5.04 11.76 -13.68
CA PHE A 23 3.86 11.07 -14.17
C PHE A 23 2.99 10.50 -13.04
N LEU A 24 3.59 9.87 -12.03
CA LEU A 24 2.85 9.14 -11.00
C LEU A 24 2.49 9.97 -9.76
N ASN A 25 3.02 11.18 -9.62
CA ASN A 25 2.73 12.07 -8.49
C ASN A 25 1.25 12.45 -8.35
N HIS A 26 0.47 12.31 -9.43
CA HIS A 26 -0.97 12.54 -9.43
C HIS A 26 -1.77 11.44 -8.73
N PHE A 27 -1.14 10.29 -8.44
CA PHE A 27 -1.78 9.14 -7.83
C PHE A 27 -1.20 8.88 -6.43
N LYS A 28 -2.08 8.55 -5.47
CA LYS A 28 -1.63 8.11 -4.13
C LYS A 28 -0.82 6.81 -4.21
N ASN A 29 -1.28 5.89 -5.06
CA ASN A 29 -0.78 4.54 -5.21
C ASN A 29 -0.81 4.20 -6.71
N ALA A 30 0.33 4.03 -7.36
CA ALA A 30 0.38 3.65 -8.77
C ALA A 30 1.63 2.86 -9.18
N SER A 31 1.49 2.05 -10.23
CA SER A 31 2.56 1.28 -10.86
C SER A 31 2.50 1.43 -12.37
N LEU A 32 3.68 1.53 -12.98
CA LEU A 32 3.88 1.39 -14.41
C LEU A 32 4.47 0.03 -14.72
N VAL A 33 3.92 -0.61 -15.74
CA VAL A 33 4.25 -1.98 -16.12
C VAL A 33 4.41 -2.04 -17.63
N ASN A 34 5.36 -2.83 -18.11
CA ASN A 34 5.55 -3.04 -19.55
C ASN A 34 4.63 -4.12 -20.13
N LEU A 35 4.73 -4.38 -21.44
CA LEU A 35 3.98 -5.44 -22.13
C LEU A 35 4.20 -6.83 -21.52
N ASN A 36 5.39 -7.14 -21.01
CA ASN A 36 5.69 -8.44 -20.40
C ASN A 36 5.04 -8.60 -19.02
N GLY A 37 4.61 -7.50 -18.41
CA GLY A 37 4.11 -7.48 -17.04
C GLY A 37 5.19 -7.24 -16.00
N ASP A 38 6.37 -6.79 -16.43
CA ASP A 38 7.46 -6.40 -15.56
C ASP A 38 7.20 -5.00 -15.01
N LEU A 39 7.36 -4.85 -13.70
CA LEU A 39 7.26 -3.57 -13.03
C LEU A 39 8.37 -2.61 -13.48
N LEU A 40 8.01 -1.50 -14.11
CA LEU A 40 8.95 -0.42 -14.43
C LEU A 40 9.20 0.45 -13.21
N PHE A 41 8.12 0.92 -12.58
CA PHE A 41 8.20 1.78 -11.41
C PHE A 41 6.93 1.64 -10.56
N SER A 42 7.07 1.71 -9.25
CA SER A 42 5.94 1.66 -8.33
C SER A 42 6.07 2.70 -7.22
N ARG A 43 4.93 3.29 -6.85
CA ARG A 43 4.79 4.14 -5.68
C ARG A 43 3.62 3.67 -4.85
N ASP A 44 3.83 3.57 -3.54
CA ASP A 44 2.77 3.42 -2.56
C ASP A 44 2.79 4.60 -1.58
N SER A 45 1.62 4.91 -1.04
CA SER A 45 1.46 5.76 0.13
C SER A 45 2.01 5.05 1.38
N GLU A 46 2.52 5.80 2.35
CA GLU A 46 3.06 5.23 3.61
C GLU A 46 2.03 4.40 4.39
N LEU A 47 0.75 4.74 4.21
CA LEU A 47 -0.40 4.17 4.91
C LEU A 47 -0.84 2.79 4.39
N CYS A 48 -0.53 2.48 3.13
CA CYS A 48 -1.08 1.31 2.46
C CYS A 48 -0.21 0.92 1.26
N SER A 49 0.47 -0.21 1.37
CA SER A 49 1.24 -0.77 0.27
C SER A 49 0.41 -1.73 -0.57
N THR A 50 0.37 -1.47 -1.88
CA THR A 50 -0.46 -2.21 -2.84
C THR A 50 0.30 -2.64 -4.09
N THR A 51 1.62 -2.49 -4.13
CA THR A 51 2.45 -2.83 -5.30
C THR A 51 2.15 -4.21 -5.90
N THR A 52 2.28 -5.31 -5.14
CA THR A 52 1.98 -6.65 -5.67
C THR A 52 0.49 -6.84 -5.94
N SER A 53 -0.38 -6.19 -5.16
CA SER A 53 -1.84 -6.21 -5.37
C SER A 53 -2.17 -5.69 -6.78
N ARG A 54 -1.62 -4.52 -7.15
CA ARG A 54 -1.73 -3.91 -8.49
C ARG A 54 -1.19 -4.84 -9.58
N LEU A 55 -0.03 -5.45 -9.36
CA LEU A 55 0.58 -6.38 -10.31
C LEU A 55 -0.30 -7.62 -10.54
N VAL A 56 -0.87 -8.21 -9.48
CA VAL A 56 -1.79 -9.35 -9.61
C VAL A 56 -3.05 -8.95 -10.38
N SER A 57 -3.67 -7.82 -10.06
CA SER A 57 -4.85 -7.34 -10.80
C SER A 57 -4.54 -7.11 -12.28
N TYR A 58 -3.37 -6.53 -12.59
CA TYR A 58 -2.91 -6.39 -13.98
C TYR A 58 -2.75 -7.74 -14.68
N GLN A 59 -2.10 -8.72 -14.04
CA GLN A 59 -1.88 -10.03 -14.65
C GLN A 59 -3.19 -10.75 -14.96
N ILE A 60 -4.22 -10.58 -14.13
CA ILE A 60 -5.56 -11.10 -14.40
C ILE A 60 -6.16 -10.42 -15.63
N VAL A 61 -6.11 -9.08 -15.70
CA VAL A 61 -6.59 -8.35 -16.90
C VAL A 61 -5.85 -8.80 -18.14
N LYS A 62 -4.52 -8.77 -18.14
CA LYS A 62 -3.67 -9.16 -19.27
C LYS A 62 -3.98 -10.57 -19.77
N LYS A 63 -4.31 -11.50 -18.86
CA LYS A 63 -4.61 -12.90 -19.21
C LYS A 63 -5.97 -13.08 -19.87
N TYR A 64 -6.97 -12.32 -19.45
CA TYR A 64 -8.38 -12.59 -19.81
C TYR A 64 -9.01 -11.53 -20.70
N LEU A 65 -8.41 -10.34 -20.79
CA LEU A 65 -8.97 -9.17 -21.44
C LEU A 65 -7.94 -8.52 -22.36
N LYS A 66 -8.43 -7.83 -23.39
CA LYS A 66 -7.60 -7.01 -24.27
C LYS A 66 -7.72 -5.56 -23.83
N LEU A 67 -6.65 -5.01 -23.26
CA LEU A 67 -6.55 -3.59 -22.93
C LEU A 67 -6.15 -2.81 -24.18
N ASN A 68 -7.03 -1.94 -24.69
CA ASN A 68 -6.63 -0.95 -25.68
C ASN A 68 -6.31 0.38 -24.98
N PRO A 69 -5.40 1.19 -25.54
CA PRO A 69 -5.15 2.53 -25.03
C PRO A 69 -6.46 3.34 -24.89
N GLY A 70 -6.70 3.89 -23.70
CA GLY A 70 -7.93 4.62 -23.36
C GLY A 70 -9.03 3.81 -22.68
N ASP A 71 -8.92 2.47 -22.63
CA ASP A 71 -9.84 1.62 -21.87
C ASP A 71 -9.42 1.59 -20.39
N ILE A 72 -10.38 1.69 -19.47
CA ILE A 72 -10.15 1.63 -18.02
C ILE A 72 -10.96 0.49 -17.44
N PHE A 73 -10.28 -0.45 -16.79
CA PHE A 73 -10.89 -1.53 -16.02
C PHE A 73 -10.76 -1.26 -14.53
N ILE A 74 -11.74 -1.71 -13.76
CA ILE A 74 -11.75 -1.59 -12.30
C ILE A 74 -11.97 -2.93 -11.60
N THR A 75 -11.44 -3.05 -10.39
CA THR A 75 -11.69 -4.15 -9.45
C THR A 75 -11.43 -3.70 -8.02
N ASN A 76 -12.03 -4.33 -7.03
CA ASN A 76 -11.63 -4.18 -5.62
C ASN A 76 -11.53 -5.54 -4.90
N ASP A 77 -11.58 -6.63 -5.67
CA ASP A 77 -11.71 -7.99 -5.14
C ASP A 77 -10.48 -8.42 -4.32
N PRO A 78 -10.57 -8.52 -2.98
CA PRO A 78 -9.41 -8.82 -2.13
C PRO A 78 -8.80 -10.20 -2.41
N GLU A 79 -9.57 -11.12 -3.00
CA GLU A 79 -9.11 -12.45 -3.35
C GLU A 79 -8.27 -12.46 -4.65
N ASN A 80 -8.44 -11.45 -5.50
CA ASN A 80 -7.91 -11.41 -6.87
C ASN A 80 -7.12 -10.11 -7.14
N GLY A 81 -6.14 -9.83 -6.29
CA GLY A 81 -5.27 -8.64 -6.40
C GLY A 81 -5.83 -7.36 -5.79
N GLY A 82 -7.04 -7.37 -5.21
CA GLY A 82 -7.58 -6.26 -4.44
C GLY A 82 -7.03 -6.20 -3.01
N TYR A 83 -7.48 -5.20 -2.25
CA TYR A 83 -7.07 -4.96 -0.87
C TYR A 83 -8.26 -4.94 0.09
N SER A 84 -9.29 -4.17 -0.22
CA SER A 84 -10.56 -4.16 0.51
C SER A 84 -11.63 -3.66 -0.44
N TYR A 85 -12.90 -3.79 -0.08
CA TYR A 85 -13.98 -3.25 -0.93
C TYR A 85 -13.89 -1.74 -1.12
N SER A 86 -13.41 -1.00 -0.12
CA SER A 86 -13.25 0.45 -0.26
C SER A 86 -12.10 0.83 -1.20
N LYS A 87 -11.15 -0.07 -1.46
CA LYS A 87 -9.97 0.24 -2.27
C LYS A 87 -10.15 -0.24 -3.69
N VAL A 88 -10.41 0.70 -4.60
CA VAL A 88 -10.63 0.41 -6.01
C VAL A 88 -9.32 0.50 -6.76
N PHE A 89 -9.02 -0.53 -7.53
CA PHE A 89 -7.90 -0.62 -8.45
C PHE A 89 -8.39 -0.31 -9.84
N PHE A 90 -7.63 0.51 -10.56
CA PHE A 90 -7.88 0.94 -11.92
C PHE A 90 -6.71 0.48 -12.80
N ILE A 91 -7.02 -0.04 -13.98
CA ILE A 91 -6.04 -0.68 -14.87
C ILE A 91 -6.30 -0.17 -16.28
N SER A 92 -5.28 0.38 -16.92
CA SER A 92 -5.38 0.92 -18.27
C SER A 92 -4.09 0.71 -19.06
N ALA A 93 -4.22 0.54 -20.38
CA ALA A 93 -3.10 0.75 -21.30
C ALA A 93 -2.89 2.26 -21.51
N LEU A 94 -1.64 2.69 -21.51
CA LEU A 94 -1.21 4.03 -21.92
C LEU A 94 -0.74 4.01 -23.37
N THR A 95 0.01 2.96 -23.74
CA THR A 95 0.40 2.62 -25.10
C THR A 95 0.29 1.10 -25.27
N GLU A 96 0.68 0.57 -26.43
CA GLU A 96 0.76 -0.89 -26.61
C GLU A 96 1.78 -1.57 -25.69
N ASN A 97 2.79 -0.82 -25.21
CA ASN A 97 3.91 -1.35 -24.44
C ASN A 97 3.98 -0.85 -23.00
N LEU A 98 3.06 0.02 -22.58
CA LEU A 98 3.07 0.68 -21.28
C LEU A 98 1.68 0.70 -20.66
N PHE A 99 1.60 0.25 -19.41
CA PHE A 99 0.36 0.07 -18.67
C PHE A 99 0.44 0.81 -17.34
N LEU A 100 -0.67 1.43 -16.96
CA LEU A 100 -0.84 2.11 -15.68
C LEU A 100 -1.84 1.36 -14.84
N ILE A 101 -1.44 1.08 -13.60
CA ILE A 101 -2.33 0.55 -12.58
C ILE A 101 -2.26 1.47 -11.38
N TRP A 102 -3.40 1.95 -10.91
CA TRP A 102 -3.46 2.82 -9.73
C TRP A 102 -4.59 2.40 -8.81
N SER A 103 -4.56 2.87 -7.57
CA SER A 103 -5.63 2.61 -6.61
C SER A 103 -5.95 3.83 -5.77
N ASP A 104 -7.22 3.95 -5.42
CA ASP A 104 -7.72 4.98 -4.52
C ASP A 104 -8.84 4.42 -3.64
N ASP A 105 -9.04 5.07 -2.51
CA ASP A 105 -9.99 4.65 -1.50
C ASP A 105 -11.30 5.43 -1.66
N ASN A 106 -12.39 4.72 -1.94
CA ASN A 106 -13.74 5.23 -1.79
C ASN A 106 -14.49 4.36 -0.79
N SER A 107 -14.66 4.92 0.39
CA SER A 107 -15.26 4.22 1.50
C SER A 107 -16.74 3.90 1.27
N GLN A 108 -17.45 4.58 0.37
CA GLN A 108 -18.84 4.24 0.01
C GLN A 108 -18.98 2.86 -0.60
N ILE A 109 -17.91 2.36 -1.24
CA ILE A 109 -17.91 1.05 -1.87
C ILE A 109 -17.68 0.00 -0.78
N GLN A 110 -18.76 -0.69 -0.42
CA GLN A 110 -18.80 -1.76 0.58
C GLN A 110 -19.23 -3.10 -0.04
N PHE A 111 -19.05 -3.23 -1.35
CA PHE A 111 -19.40 -4.41 -2.12
C PHE A 111 -18.24 -4.76 -3.05
N LYS A 112 -18.20 -6.03 -3.45
CA LYS A 112 -17.21 -6.55 -4.40
C LYS A 112 -17.53 -6.07 -5.81
N ILE A 113 -16.54 -5.43 -6.43
CA ILE A 113 -16.48 -5.09 -7.85
C ILE A 113 -15.58 -6.15 -8.49
N PRO A 114 -16.15 -7.12 -9.24
CA PRO A 114 -15.33 -8.01 -10.04
C PRO A 114 -14.64 -7.19 -11.13
N LEU A 115 -13.63 -7.77 -11.77
CA LEU A 115 -12.93 -7.10 -12.84
C LEU A 115 -13.90 -6.67 -13.96
N SER A 116 -14.09 -5.36 -14.11
CA SER A 116 -15.17 -4.78 -14.92
C SER A 116 -14.68 -3.59 -15.75
N PRO A 117 -15.15 -3.43 -16.99
CA PRO A 117 -14.82 -2.26 -17.81
C PRO A 117 -15.56 -1.01 -17.33
N LEU A 118 -14.84 -0.03 -16.81
CA LEU A 118 -15.38 1.29 -16.47
C LEU A 118 -15.52 2.17 -17.71
N VAL A 119 -14.49 2.16 -18.57
CA VAL A 119 -14.45 2.88 -19.85
C VAL A 119 -13.98 1.90 -20.93
N GLU A 120 -14.73 1.83 -22.02
CA GLU A 120 -14.39 1.03 -23.21
C GLU A 120 -14.62 1.88 -24.45
N ALA A 121 -13.67 1.82 -25.40
CA ALA A 121 -13.71 2.61 -26.63
C ALA A 121 -13.97 4.11 -26.35
N HIS A 122 -13.27 4.63 -25.32
CA HIS A 122 -13.37 6.01 -24.83
C HIS A 122 -14.77 6.44 -24.34
N LYS A 123 -15.64 5.49 -23.99
CA LYS A 123 -16.98 5.77 -23.46
C LYS A 123 -17.18 5.06 -22.13
N LYS A 124 -17.83 5.73 -21.18
CA LYS A 124 -18.27 5.12 -19.92
C LYS A 124 -19.18 3.94 -20.22
N ASN A 125 -18.94 2.80 -19.56
CA ASN A 125 -19.78 1.62 -19.72
C ASN A 125 -21.14 1.87 -19.06
N THR A 126 -22.17 2.09 -19.87
CA THR A 126 -23.52 2.47 -19.39
C THR A 126 -24.18 1.37 -18.57
N MET A 127 -23.89 0.09 -18.86
CA MET A 127 -24.42 -1.03 -18.10
C MET A 127 -23.82 -1.07 -16.69
N LEU A 128 -22.49 -0.96 -16.59
CA LEU A 128 -21.81 -0.90 -15.29
C LEU A 128 -22.28 0.31 -14.48
N TRP A 129 -22.40 1.47 -15.12
CA TRP A 129 -22.88 2.69 -14.47
C TRP A 129 -24.30 2.53 -13.91
N SER A 130 -25.19 1.96 -14.71
CA SER A 130 -26.59 1.72 -14.31
C SER A 130 -26.71 0.66 -13.22
N ALA A 131 -25.79 -0.29 -13.14
CA ALA A 131 -25.81 -1.36 -12.14
C ALA A 131 -25.15 -0.96 -10.81
N MET A 132 -24.08 -0.18 -10.87
CA MET A 132 -23.23 0.12 -9.71
C MET A 132 -23.50 1.50 -9.11
N ILE A 133 -23.79 2.50 -9.95
CA ILE A 133 -23.81 3.91 -9.55
C ILE A 133 -25.24 4.40 -9.38
N GLU A 134 -26.10 4.24 -10.39
CA GLU A 134 -27.49 4.73 -10.32
C GLU A 134 -28.33 4.22 -9.14
N PRO A 135 -28.25 2.94 -8.71
CA PRO A 135 -29.02 2.46 -7.57
C PRO A 135 -28.40 2.83 -6.23
N HIS A 136 -27.19 3.39 -6.20
CA HIS A 136 -26.48 3.67 -4.95
C HIS A 136 -27.10 4.89 -4.23
N PRO A 137 -27.35 4.84 -2.89
CA PRO A 137 -27.91 5.96 -2.15
C PRO A 137 -27.10 7.27 -2.26
N GLN A 138 -25.80 7.13 -2.51
CA GLN A 138 -24.84 8.24 -2.66
C GLN A 138 -24.34 8.36 -4.11
N LYS A 139 -25.20 8.11 -5.10
CA LYS A 139 -24.82 8.03 -6.52
C LYS A 139 -24.05 9.23 -7.08
N ALA A 140 -24.39 10.46 -6.67
CA ALA A 140 -23.73 11.67 -7.17
C ALA A 140 -22.24 11.67 -6.79
N ALA A 141 -21.97 11.37 -5.54
CA ALA A 141 -20.63 11.24 -5.00
C ALA A 141 -19.83 10.06 -5.56
N LEU A 142 -20.49 8.92 -5.73
CA LEU A 142 -19.85 7.75 -6.32
C LEU A 142 -19.49 8.03 -7.80
N ALA A 143 -20.36 8.73 -8.53
CA ALA A 143 -20.08 9.21 -9.87
C ALA A 143 -18.91 10.20 -9.90
N GLU A 144 -18.90 11.20 -9.01
CA GLU A 144 -17.79 12.17 -8.86
C GLU A 144 -16.45 11.47 -8.60
N PHE A 145 -16.44 10.44 -7.75
CA PHE A 145 -15.23 9.65 -7.50
C PHE A 145 -14.71 8.99 -8.78
N PHE A 146 -15.55 8.25 -9.51
CA PHE A 146 -15.11 7.59 -10.75
C PHE A 146 -14.72 8.60 -11.83
N ASP A 147 -15.44 9.72 -11.93
CA ASP A 147 -15.16 10.78 -12.90
C ASP A 147 -13.82 11.45 -12.63
N ALA A 148 -13.49 11.73 -11.36
CA ALA A 148 -12.18 12.24 -10.98
C ALA A 148 -11.04 11.28 -11.37
N GLN A 149 -11.23 9.97 -11.19
CA GLN A 149 -10.22 8.97 -11.57
C GLN A 149 -10.05 8.88 -13.11
N ILE A 150 -11.15 8.97 -13.86
CA ILE A 150 -11.12 9.04 -15.33
C ILE A 150 -10.41 10.31 -15.80
N GLU A 151 -10.66 11.45 -15.14
CA GLU A 151 -10.02 12.73 -15.46
C GLU A 151 -8.51 12.69 -15.17
N HIS A 152 -8.10 12.18 -14.01
CA HIS A 152 -6.68 11.96 -13.69
C HIS A 152 -5.99 11.12 -14.76
N TYR A 153 -6.57 9.98 -15.13
CA TYR A 153 -6.05 9.15 -16.22
C TYR A 153 -5.98 9.92 -17.55
N THR A 154 -7.05 10.62 -17.92
CA THR A 154 -7.13 11.35 -19.20
C THR A 154 -6.06 12.45 -19.29
N SER A 155 -5.77 13.11 -18.18
CA SER A 155 -4.72 14.13 -18.10
C SER A 155 -3.33 13.54 -18.38
N CYS A 156 -3.03 12.39 -17.77
CA CYS A 156 -1.81 11.64 -17.98
C CYS A 156 -1.71 11.05 -19.40
N PHE A 157 -2.80 10.50 -19.92
CA PHE A 157 -2.88 9.91 -21.25
C PHE A 157 -2.57 10.91 -22.37
N ARG A 158 -2.86 12.19 -22.15
CA ARG A 158 -2.56 13.29 -23.10
C ARG A 158 -1.09 13.70 -23.13
N ALA A 159 -0.25 13.21 -22.20
CA ALA A 159 1.18 13.52 -22.16
C ALA A 159 2.00 12.68 -23.17
N THR A 160 1.57 12.67 -24.43
CA THR A 160 1.98 11.70 -25.48
C THR A 160 3.51 11.57 -25.66
N PRO A 161 4.29 12.67 -25.76
CA PRO A 161 5.74 12.54 -25.97
C PRO A 161 6.48 11.83 -24.83
N TYR A 162 5.99 11.98 -23.58
CA TYR A 162 6.57 11.30 -22.43
C TYR A 162 6.19 9.82 -22.40
N LEU A 163 4.94 9.51 -22.75
CA LEU A 163 4.47 8.14 -22.81
C LEU A 163 5.20 7.34 -23.88
N ASP A 164 5.43 7.92 -25.05
CA ASP A 164 6.18 7.27 -26.13
C ASP A 164 7.59 6.92 -25.65
N PHE A 165 8.31 7.88 -25.06
CA PHE A 165 9.65 7.65 -24.50
C PHE A 165 9.68 6.55 -23.43
N LEU A 166 8.76 6.56 -22.46
CA LEU A 166 8.68 5.53 -21.42
C LEU A 166 8.28 4.15 -21.98
N SER A 167 7.65 4.11 -23.15
CA SER A 167 7.22 2.89 -23.83
C SER A 167 8.34 2.25 -24.65
N GLU A 168 9.45 2.96 -24.91
CA GLU A 168 10.55 2.46 -25.71
C GLU A 168 11.28 1.29 -25.02
N PRO A 169 11.43 0.13 -25.67
CA PRO A 169 12.13 -1.01 -25.08
C PRO A 169 13.56 -0.70 -24.66
N ASP A 170 14.28 0.12 -25.45
CA ASP A 170 15.65 0.51 -25.13
C ASP A 170 15.74 1.33 -23.85
N PHE A 171 14.81 2.27 -23.65
CA PHE A 171 14.71 3.04 -22.42
C PHE A 171 14.43 2.11 -21.23
N GLN A 172 13.42 1.22 -21.33
CA GLN A 172 13.07 0.30 -20.26
C GLN A 172 14.22 -0.64 -19.89
N ASN A 173 14.97 -1.12 -20.88
CA ASN A 173 16.16 -1.96 -20.68
C ASN A 173 17.30 -1.20 -19.98
N ILE A 174 17.53 0.07 -20.33
CA ILE A 174 18.50 0.92 -19.64
C ILE A 174 18.05 1.16 -18.20
N TRP A 175 16.78 1.50 -17.99
CA TRP A 175 16.21 1.70 -16.66
C TRP A 175 16.37 0.47 -15.76
N PHE A 176 16.10 -0.73 -16.29
CA PHE A 176 16.30 -1.98 -15.54
C PHE A 176 17.77 -2.23 -15.18
N LYS A 177 18.71 -1.91 -16.07
CA LYS A 177 20.14 -1.99 -15.75
C LYS A 177 20.50 -1.01 -14.63
N THR A 178 20.01 0.23 -14.70
CA THR A 178 20.22 1.24 -13.66
C THR A 178 19.69 0.77 -12.30
N CYS A 179 18.45 0.27 -12.24
CA CYS A 179 17.86 -0.23 -11.00
C CYS A 179 18.63 -1.42 -10.43
N LYS A 180 19.09 -2.33 -11.30
CA LYS A 180 19.91 -3.47 -10.88
C LYS A 180 21.25 -3.02 -10.31
N SER A 181 21.95 -2.09 -10.97
CA SER A 181 23.22 -1.56 -10.48
C SER A 181 23.06 -0.79 -9.16
N GLU A 182 21.96 -0.04 -8.99
CA GLU A 182 21.69 0.64 -7.73
C GLU A 182 21.35 -0.33 -6.60
N TYR A 183 20.62 -1.41 -6.90
CA TYR A 183 20.47 -2.53 -5.98
C TYR A 183 21.85 -3.05 -5.56
N GLU A 184 22.67 -3.51 -6.51
CA GLU A 184 24.02 -4.04 -6.24
C GLU A 184 24.85 -3.09 -5.36
N ARG A 185 24.86 -1.79 -5.69
CA ARG A 185 25.57 -0.74 -4.94
C ARG A 185 25.09 -0.58 -3.50
N GLN A 186 23.79 -0.61 -3.25
CA GLN A 186 23.23 -0.51 -1.89
C GLN A 186 23.53 -1.76 -1.05
N PHE A 187 23.81 -2.90 -1.70
CA PHE A 187 24.00 -4.20 -1.08
C PHE A 187 25.46 -4.61 -0.87
N GLU A 188 26.42 -4.12 -1.65
CA GLU A 188 27.86 -4.41 -1.51
C GLU A 188 28.42 -4.18 -0.09
N LEU A 189 27.78 -3.31 0.70
CA LEU A 189 28.22 -2.93 2.05
C LEU A 189 27.36 -3.52 3.17
N ARG A 190 26.50 -4.50 2.88
CA ARG A 190 25.48 -4.99 3.82
C ARG A 190 25.81 -6.37 4.40
N PRO A 191 25.52 -6.59 5.69
CA PRO A 191 25.74 -7.88 6.32
C PRO A 191 24.79 -8.95 5.77
N GLN A 192 25.38 -10.11 5.46
CA GLN A 192 24.69 -11.33 5.09
C GLN A 192 24.36 -12.14 6.35
N GLY A 193 23.33 -12.98 6.29
CA GLY A 193 22.98 -13.82 7.41
C GLY A 193 21.53 -14.28 7.41
N GLN A 194 21.17 -14.97 8.48
CA GLN A 194 19.82 -15.46 8.72
C GLN A 194 19.35 -14.96 10.08
N SER A 195 18.08 -14.56 10.14
CA SER A 195 17.41 -14.20 11.39
C SER A 195 15.97 -14.65 11.35
N ASP A 196 15.42 -15.05 12.49
CA ASP A 196 14.06 -15.57 12.62
C ASP A 196 13.32 -14.83 13.71
N LEU A 197 12.03 -14.59 13.46
CA LEU A 197 11.12 -13.99 14.43
C LEU A 197 9.82 -14.79 14.49
N SER A 198 9.33 -15.01 15.70
CA SER A 198 8.05 -15.63 15.98
C SER A 198 7.19 -14.69 16.80
N LEU A 199 5.95 -14.48 16.39
CA LEU A 199 4.96 -13.68 17.10
C LEU A 199 3.67 -14.48 17.28
N LYS A 200 3.16 -14.53 18.50
CA LYS A 200 1.78 -14.97 18.75
C LYS A 200 0.87 -13.73 18.64
N TYR A 201 -0.14 -13.77 17.78
CA TYR A 201 -1.08 -12.69 17.54
C TYR A 201 -2.49 -13.22 17.30
N HIS A 202 -3.48 -12.78 18.10
CA HIS A 202 -4.86 -13.31 18.11
C HIS A 202 -4.92 -14.85 18.08
N ASP A 203 -4.13 -15.51 18.93
CA ASP A 203 -3.99 -16.98 19.01
C ASP A 203 -3.41 -17.67 17.78
N LYS A 204 -2.89 -16.91 16.81
CA LYS A 204 -2.14 -17.43 15.66
C LYS A 204 -0.66 -17.18 15.84
N LEU A 205 0.15 -18.17 15.47
CA LEU A 205 1.59 -18.03 15.41
C LEU A 205 1.97 -17.58 14.00
N ILE A 206 2.62 -16.42 13.91
CA ILE A 206 3.23 -15.89 12.70
C ILE A 206 4.74 -16.06 12.85
N LYS A 207 5.36 -16.76 11.92
CA LYS A 207 6.81 -16.98 11.88
C LYS A 207 7.37 -16.40 10.61
N MET A 208 8.42 -15.60 10.74
CA MET A 208 9.13 -14.99 9.62
C MET A 208 10.62 -15.29 9.79
N GLY A 209 11.18 -16.03 8.83
CA GLY A 209 12.62 -16.15 8.64
C GLY A 209 13.07 -15.20 7.55
N LEU A 210 14.18 -14.50 7.78
CA LEU A 210 14.86 -13.66 6.81
C LEU A 210 16.24 -14.24 6.56
N GLY A 211 16.51 -14.63 5.32
CA GLY A 211 17.82 -15.04 4.85
C GLY A 211 18.33 -14.08 3.78
N ILE A 212 19.55 -13.58 3.97
CA ILE A 212 20.27 -12.78 2.98
C ILE A 212 21.56 -13.53 2.64
N GLU A 213 21.60 -14.10 1.44
CA GLU A 213 22.70 -14.96 0.98
C GLU A 213 23.24 -14.46 -0.36
N GLU A 214 24.55 -14.52 -0.53
CA GLU A 214 25.16 -14.31 -1.84
C GLU A 214 25.36 -15.64 -2.57
N LYS A 215 24.79 -15.75 -3.78
CA LYS A 215 24.97 -16.89 -4.68
C LYS A 215 25.39 -16.37 -6.04
N GLN A 216 26.51 -16.86 -6.55
CA GLN A 216 27.02 -16.49 -7.89
C GLN A 216 27.15 -14.96 -8.09
N ASN A 217 27.67 -14.25 -7.09
CA ASN A 217 27.76 -12.77 -7.06
C ASN A 217 26.41 -12.05 -7.19
N GLN A 218 25.31 -12.73 -6.85
CA GLN A 218 23.98 -12.16 -6.74
C GLN A 218 23.44 -12.42 -5.34
N LEU A 219 23.10 -11.35 -4.65
CA LEU A 219 22.54 -11.42 -3.31
C LEU A 219 21.04 -11.66 -3.40
N ALA A 220 20.61 -12.82 -2.92
CA ALA A 220 19.22 -13.26 -2.88
C ALA A 220 18.67 -13.08 -1.47
N ILE A 221 17.52 -12.43 -1.37
CA ILE A 221 16.77 -12.29 -0.13
C ILE A 221 15.70 -13.35 -0.13
N THR A 222 15.64 -14.16 0.94
CA THR A 222 14.55 -15.10 1.16
C THR A 222 13.79 -14.69 2.40
N ILE A 223 12.48 -14.52 2.27
CA ILE A 223 11.56 -14.35 3.39
C ILE A 223 10.69 -15.61 3.48
N ASP A 224 10.76 -16.31 4.60
CA ASP A 224 10.13 -17.61 4.80
C ASP A 224 9.08 -17.58 5.91
N PHE A 225 7.84 -17.92 5.55
CA PHE A 225 6.71 -18.05 6.46
C PHE A 225 6.27 -19.48 6.73
N SER A 226 7.01 -20.50 6.28
CA SER A 226 6.58 -21.91 6.22
C SER A 226 5.97 -22.45 7.52
N ASN A 227 6.42 -21.92 8.67
CA ASN A 227 5.96 -22.34 10.00
C ASN A 227 4.83 -21.46 10.58
N THR A 228 4.18 -20.63 9.77
CA THR A 228 3.02 -19.81 10.15
C THR A 228 1.74 -20.65 10.19
N HIS A 229 0.91 -20.43 11.20
CA HIS A 229 -0.34 -21.18 11.39
C HIS A 229 -1.33 -21.02 10.23
N LEU A 230 -2.16 -22.06 10.05
CA LEU A 230 -3.32 -22.02 9.16
C LEU A 230 -4.38 -21.02 9.68
N ALA A 231 -5.09 -20.40 8.73
CA ALA A 231 -6.07 -19.38 9.05
C ALA A 231 -7.50 -19.74 8.65
N GLU A 232 -8.42 -19.52 9.59
CA GLU A 232 -9.86 -19.61 9.36
C GLU A 232 -10.47 -18.24 9.11
N LYS A 233 -10.24 -17.30 10.03
CA LYS A 233 -10.83 -15.95 10.04
C LYS A 233 -9.79 -14.85 9.81
N MET A 234 -8.78 -14.77 10.66
CA MET A 234 -7.73 -13.76 10.54
C MET A 234 -6.71 -14.15 9.46
N CYS A 235 -6.85 -13.58 8.25
CA CYS A 235 -5.93 -13.84 7.16
C CYS A 235 -5.88 -12.71 6.13
N ALA A 236 -4.75 -12.65 5.42
CA ALA A 236 -4.53 -11.77 4.28
C ALA A 236 -3.99 -12.58 3.10
N ALA A 237 -4.33 -12.13 1.89
CA ALA A 237 -3.83 -12.73 0.66
C ALA A 237 -2.30 -12.54 0.54
N SER A 238 -1.63 -13.45 -0.17
CA SER A 238 -0.18 -13.41 -0.33
C SER A 238 0.30 -12.09 -0.94
N HIS A 239 -0.41 -11.55 -1.94
CA HIS A 239 -0.07 -10.28 -2.58
C HIS A 239 -0.16 -9.07 -1.64
N VAL A 240 -1.02 -9.13 -0.62
CA VAL A 240 -1.13 -8.09 0.40
C VAL A 240 0.11 -8.12 1.30
N ILE A 241 0.50 -9.31 1.76
CA ILE A 241 1.67 -9.49 2.60
C ILE A 241 2.96 -9.16 1.85
N GLU A 242 3.07 -9.59 0.59
CA GLU A 242 4.19 -9.27 -0.30
C GLU A 242 4.34 -7.76 -0.51
N SER A 243 3.24 -7.04 -0.73
CA SER A 243 3.27 -5.58 -0.87
C SER A 243 3.88 -4.90 0.37
N ALA A 244 3.49 -5.34 1.58
CA ALA A 244 4.05 -4.84 2.84
C ALA A 244 5.55 -5.10 2.98
N MET A 245 5.99 -6.30 2.62
CA MET A 245 7.41 -6.66 2.69
C MET A 245 8.26 -5.86 1.70
N ILE A 246 7.79 -5.73 0.46
CA ILE A 246 8.46 -4.93 -0.56
C ILE A 246 8.61 -3.49 -0.06
N GLN A 247 7.54 -2.89 0.47
CA GLN A 247 7.57 -1.53 0.99
C GLN A 247 8.64 -1.37 2.06
N GLU A 248 8.59 -2.19 3.12
CA GLU A 248 9.55 -2.08 4.22
C GLU A 248 10.99 -2.30 3.75
N PHE A 249 11.19 -3.28 2.86
CA PHE A 249 12.48 -3.58 2.26
C PHE A 249 13.05 -2.39 1.47
N VAL A 250 12.29 -1.81 0.55
CA VAL A 250 12.79 -0.69 -0.27
C VAL A 250 13.03 0.57 0.54
N TYR A 251 12.29 0.80 1.62
CA TYR A 251 12.59 1.91 2.53
C TYR A 251 13.88 1.66 3.31
N HIS A 252 14.06 0.46 3.87
CA HIS A 252 15.24 0.10 4.64
C HIS A 252 16.54 0.24 3.81
N TYR A 253 16.51 -0.21 2.56
CA TYR A 253 17.65 -0.12 1.64
C TYR A 253 17.67 1.14 0.78
N LYS A 254 16.75 2.09 1.01
CA LYS A 254 16.63 3.35 0.26
C LYS A 254 16.48 3.17 -1.26
N LEU A 255 15.80 2.10 -1.67
CA LEU A 255 15.53 1.73 -3.07
C LEU A 255 14.14 2.17 -3.55
N HIS A 256 13.40 2.96 -2.76
CA HIS A 256 12.05 3.42 -3.11
C HIS A 256 12.00 4.16 -4.46
N GLN A 257 13.08 4.85 -4.87
CA GLN A 257 13.18 5.53 -6.17
C GLN A 257 13.48 4.59 -7.35
N PHE A 258 13.81 3.33 -7.07
CA PHE A 258 14.25 2.34 -8.06
C PHE A 258 13.38 1.08 -8.04
N LEU A 259 12.26 1.10 -7.29
CA LEU A 259 11.37 -0.04 -7.13
C LEU A 259 10.82 -0.51 -8.49
N SER A 260 11.40 -1.60 -8.99
CA SER A 260 11.22 -2.13 -10.33
C SER A 260 11.42 -3.66 -10.33
N GLN A 261 11.11 -4.31 -11.45
CA GLN A 261 11.19 -5.76 -11.59
C GLN A 261 12.57 -6.35 -11.26
N PRO A 262 13.71 -5.74 -11.66
CA PRO A 262 15.03 -6.21 -11.27
C PRO A 262 15.23 -6.35 -9.76
N ILE A 263 14.63 -5.45 -8.95
CA ILE A 263 14.67 -5.50 -7.48
C ILE A 263 13.75 -6.61 -6.97
N LEU A 264 12.52 -6.69 -7.49
CA LEU A 264 11.57 -7.73 -7.08
C LEU A 264 12.11 -9.14 -7.34
N ASN A 265 12.84 -9.34 -8.43
CA ASN A 265 13.45 -10.62 -8.78
C ASN A 265 14.49 -11.11 -7.76
N GLN A 266 14.99 -10.24 -6.89
CA GLN A 266 15.96 -10.60 -5.84
C GLN A 266 15.27 -11.08 -4.55
N ILE A 267 13.96 -10.88 -4.43
CA ILE A 267 13.18 -11.23 -3.25
C ILE A 267 12.42 -12.52 -3.52
N LYS A 268 12.87 -13.59 -2.87
CA LYS A 268 12.18 -14.87 -2.83
C LYS A 268 11.27 -14.92 -1.61
N LEU A 269 10.02 -15.27 -1.86
CA LEU A 269 9.01 -15.40 -0.81
C LEU A 269 8.52 -16.84 -0.72
N ILE A 270 8.49 -17.39 0.50
CA ILE A 270 7.96 -18.71 0.79
C ILE A 270 6.79 -18.55 1.75
N MET A 271 5.58 -18.91 1.29
CA MET A 271 4.36 -18.82 2.09
C MET A 271 3.64 -20.16 2.13
N PRO A 272 3.29 -20.67 3.33
CA PRO A 272 2.51 -21.89 3.44
C PRO A 272 1.08 -21.62 2.96
N PRO A 273 0.47 -22.52 2.17
CA PRO A 273 -0.87 -22.31 1.63
C PRO A 273 -1.93 -22.26 2.75
N LYS A 274 -2.99 -21.46 2.54
CA LYS A 274 -4.12 -21.31 3.48
C LYS A 274 -3.72 -20.83 4.89
N SER A 275 -2.59 -20.14 5.00
CA SER A 275 -2.11 -19.58 6.26
C SER A 275 -2.61 -18.16 6.50
N VAL A 276 -2.30 -17.61 7.67
CA VAL A 276 -2.59 -16.21 8.03
C VAL A 276 -2.05 -15.24 6.97
N VAL A 277 -0.95 -15.60 6.31
CA VAL A 277 -0.23 -14.72 5.36
C VAL A 277 -0.46 -15.07 3.89
N SER A 278 -1.31 -16.06 3.59
CA SER A 278 -1.52 -16.52 2.20
C SER A 278 -2.97 -16.86 1.84
N LYS A 279 -3.89 -16.80 2.80
CA LYS A 279 -5.32 -16.99 2.57
C LYS A 279 -6.00 -15.63 2.44
N ALA A 280 -6.67 -15.38 1.33
CA ALA A 280 -7.47 -14.18 1.19
C ALA A 280 -8.69 -14.21 2.14
N HIS A 281 -8.93 -13.11 2.85
CA HIS A 281 -10.22 -12.85 3.47
C HIS A 281 -11.16 -12.23 2.44
N ALA A 282 -12.43 -12.68 2.38
CA ALA A 282 -13.38 -12.30 1.33
C ALA A 282 -13.61 -10.77 1.22
N THR A 283 -13.49 -10.05 2.34
CA THR A 283 -13.70 -8.59 2.41
C THR A 283 -12.40 -7.78 2.56
N GLY A 284 -11.27 -8.45 2.81
CA GLY A 284 -10.00 -7.78 3.13
C GLY A 284 -9.91 -7.17 4.53
N GLU A 285 -10.84 -7.50 5.44
CA GLU A 285 -10.94 -6.94 6.81
C GLU A 285 -9.61 -6.86 7.59
N HIS A 286 -8.75 -7.89 7.47
CA HIS A 286 -7.50 -7.98 8.22
C HIS A 286 -6.26 -7.51 7.44
N ASN A 287 -6.42 -6.97 6.24
CA ASN A 287 -5.29 -6.66 5.37
C ASN A 287 -4.41 -5.54 5.93
N PHE A 288 -4.99 -4.47 6.47
CA PHE A 288 -4.23 -3.40 7.15
C PHE A 288 -3.45 -3.93 8.36
N GLU A 289 -4.16 -4.63 9.24
CA GLU A 289 -3.62 -5.17 10.48
C GLU A 289 -2.45 -6.12 10.19
N LEU A 290 -2.60 -7.07 9.26
CA LEU A 290 -1.55 -8.02 8.92
C LEU A 290 -0.39 -7.38 8.15
N GLN A 291 -0.63 -6.36 7.32
CA GLN A 291 0.48 -5.60 6.74
C GLN A 291 1.32 -4.92 7.83
N GLY A 292 0.68 -4.28 8.82
CA GLY A 292 1.38 -3.64 9.94
C GLY A 292 2.22 -4.63 10.76
N VAL A 293 1.65 -5.79 11.12
CA VAL A 293 2.41 -6.87 11.80
C VAL A 293 3.65 -7.24 11.00
N ILE A 294 3.48 -7.52 9.70
CA ILE A 294 4.55 -8.04 8.86
C ILE A 294 5.63 -6.99 8.63
N ARG A 295 5.26 -5.72 8.42
CA ARG A 295 6.22 -4.62 8.28
C ARG A 295 7.06 -4.46 9.53
N GLN A 296 6.44 -4.44 10.72
CA GLN A 296 7.19 -4.32 11.97
C GLN A 296 8.10 -5.51 12.24
N MET A 297 7.63 -6.74 11.96
CA MET A 297 8.46 -7.95 12.05
C MET A 297 9.68 -7.88 11.12
N LEU A 298 9.47 -7.50 9.85
CA LEU A 298 10.54 -7.41 8.86
C LEU A 298 11.54 -6.29 9.21
N LYS A 299 11.05 -5.12 9.63
CA LYS A 299 11.88 -4.00 10.11
C LYS A 299 12.80 -4.43 11.25
N HIS A 300 12.27 -5.21 12.20
CA HIS A 300 13.06 -5.74 13.30
C HIS A 300 14.14 -6.71 12.82
N LEU A 301 13.79 -7.67 11.96
CA LEU A 301 14.75 -8.64 11.39
C LEU A 301 15.86 -7.95 10.59
N LEU A 302 15.50 -7.00 9.73
CA LEU A 302 16.44 -6.19 8.94
C LEU A 302 17.37 -5.36 9.82
N SER A 303 16.86 -4.83 10.92
CA SER A 303 17.66 -4.08 11.91
C SER A 303 18.65 -5.00 12.64
N GLN A 304 18.20 -6.20 13.05
CA GLN A 304 19.05 -7.18 13.71
C GLN A 304 20.22 -7.63 12.84
N LEU A 305 20.00 -7.88 11.54
CA LEU A 305 21.06 -8.26 10.61
C LEU A 305 22.11 -7.15 10.46
N ASN A 306 21.69 -5.88 10.42
CA ASN A 306 22.58 -4.73 10.29
C ASN A 306 23.44 -4.46 11.55
N THR A 307 22.98 -4.89 12.71
CA THR A 307 23.71 -4.73 13.97
C THR A 307 24.41 -6.04 14.36
N ASN A 308 25.72 -6.15 14.11
CA ASN A 308 26.58 -7.12 14.81
C ASN A 308 26.53 -6.98 16.36
N ALA A 309 25.85 -5.93 16.87
CA ALA A 309 25.75 -5.58 18.28
C ALA A 309 24.31 -5.20 18.65
N LYS A 310 23.50 -6.18 19.02
CA LYS A 310 22.50 -6.19 20.13
C LYS A 310 21.60 -7.43 20.00
N LYS A 311 22.14 -8.61 20.31
CA LYS A 311 21.39 -9.89 20.45
C LYS A 311 20.38 -9.90 21.63
N GLY A 312 19.80 -8.75 22.00
CA GLY A 312 19.03 -8.62 23.25
C GLY A 312 17.79 -7.74 23.19
N GLU A 313 17.51 -7.05 22.08
CA GLU A 313 16.28 -6.29 21.96
C GLU A 313 15.13 -7.24 21.62
N LYS A 314 14.25 -7.51 22.60
CA LYS A 314 13.05 -8.30 22.39
C LYS A 314 12.13 -7.55 21.43
N PHE A 315 11.69 -8.23 20.38
CA PHE A 315 10.61 -7.73 19.55
C PHE A 315 9.36 -7.50 20.40
N ALA A 316 8.81 -6.30 20.30
CA ALA A 316 7.50 -5.94 20.81
C ALA A 316 6.73 -5.28 19.68
N LEU A 317 5.56 -5.84 19.36
CA LEU A 317 4.65 -5.25 18.39
C LEU A 317 4.19 -3.89 18.91
N LYS A 318 4.17 -2.88 18.06
CA LYS A 318 3.69 -1.53 18.35
C LYS A 318 2.29 -1.37 17.78
N SER A 319 1.44 -0.70 18.53
CA SER A 319 0.07 -0.46 18.08
C SER A 319 0.05 0.65 17.04
N GLU A 320 -0.77 0.51 16.00
CA GLU A 320 -0.96 1.51 14.95
C GLU A 320 -2.46 1.70 14.69
N ALA A 321 -2.89 2.92 14.38
CA ALA A 321 -4.26 3.19 13.99
C ALA A 321 -4.33 4.08 12.75
N GLN A 322 -4.99 3.61 11.71
CA GLN A 322 -5.36 4.45 10.58
C GLN A 322 -6.78 4.99 10.77
N LEU A 323 -6.92 6.30 10.62
CA LEU A 323 -8.17 7.03 10.76
C LEU A 323 -8.45 7.80 9.50
N ASN A 324 -9.59 7.55 8.87
CA ASN A 324 -10.03 8.31 7.69
C ASN A 324 -11.35 9.02 7.99
N PHE A 325 -11.32 10.34 7.98
CA PHE A 325 -12.51 11.18 8.09
C PHE A 325 -13.07 11.44 6.69
N VAL A 326 -14.32 11.04 6.50
CA VAL A 326 -15.01 11.11 5.22
C VAL A 326 -16.23 12.01 5.40
N ALA A 327 -16.32 13.08 4.63
CA ALA A 327 -17.52 13.91 4.59
C ALA A 327 -17.83 14.28 3.15
N ASP A 328 -19.12 14.21 2.81
CA ASP A 328 -19.61 14.34 1.45
C ASP A 328 -18.81 13.47 0.47
N SER A 329 -18.43 12.26 0.92
CA SER A 329 -17.91 11.19 0.07
C SER A 329 -16.46 11.29 -0.38
N SER A 330 -15.77 12.35 0.03
CA SER A 330 -14.32 12.45 -0.09
C SER A 330 -13.68 12.20 1.27
N VAL A 331 -12.55 11.50 1.28
CA VAL A 331 -11.67 11.49 2.46
C VAL A 331 -11.17 12.92 2.64
N ARG A 332 -11.66 13.60 3.66
CA ARG A 332 -11.25 14.96 3.99
C ARG A 332 -9.90 14.98 4.71
N ALA A 333 -9.60 13.92 5.46
CA ALA A 333 -8.31 13.73 6.09
C ALA A 333 -8.07 12.25 6.44
N GLY A 334 -6.83 11.79 6.29
CA GLY A 334 -6.36 10.48 6.70
C GLY A 334 -5.17 10.62 7.64
N PHE A 335 -5.16 9.90 8.75
CA PHE A 335 -4.10 9.96 9.77
C PHE A 335 -3.61 8.55 10.10
N LEU A 336 -2.31 8.38 10.26
CA LEU A 336 -1.72 7.21 10.91
C LEU A 336 -1.22 7.62 12.28
N LEU A 337 -1.85 7.07 13.31
CA LEU A 337 -1.36 7.23 14.66
C LEU A 337 -0.34 6.13 14.94
N ASP A 338 0.94 6.52 14.93
CA ASP A 338 2.09 5.71 15.34
C ASP A 338 3.06 6.55 16.23
N GLU A 339 4.23 5.99 16.56
CA GLU A 339 5.25 6.70 17.35
C GLU A 339 5.87 7.92 16.67
N SER A 340 5.74 8.05 15.35
CA SER A 340 6.26 9.16 14.56
C SER A 340 5.24 10.27 14.31
N PHE A 341 4.02 10.11 14.83
CA PHE A 341 2.92 11.02 14.57
C PHE A 341 3.21 12.46 15.04
N ALA A 342 3.25 13.40 14.09
CA ALA A 342 3.41 14.82 14.37
C ALA A 342 2.08 15.43 14.85
N LEU A 343 2.11 16.02 16.05
CA LEU A 343 0.97 16.70 16.68
C LEU A 343 0.27 17.72 15.77
N GLU A 344 1.04 18.33 14.87
CA GLU A 344 0.67 19.44 13.99
C GLU A 344 -0.46 19.05 13.02
N ASP A 345 -0.44 17.82 12.48
CA ASP A 345 -1.45 17.34 11.52
C ASP A 345 -2.84 17.20 12.17
N LEU A 346 -2.88 16.82 13.45
CA LEU A 346 -4.12 16.66 14.22
C LEU A 346 -4.68 18.04 14.62
N THR A 347 -3.81 18.98 15.02
CA THR A 347 -4.23 20.34 15.42
C THR A 347 -4.88 21.15 14.30
N GLN A 348 -4.53 20.92 13.04
CA GLN A 348 -5.14 21.62 11.91
C GLN A 348 -6.57 21.15 11.66
N PHE A 349 -6.86 19.86 11.85
CA PHE A 349 -8.17 19.29 11.57
C PHE A 349 -9.20 19.55 12.67
N PHE A 350 -8.78 19.61 13.92
CA PHE A 350 -9.69 19.52 15.06
C PHE A 350 -10.07 20.86 15.74
N LYS A 351 -9.71 22.04 15.20
CA LYS A 351 -10.04 23.33 15.87
C LYS A 351 -11.56 23.48 16.13
N PRO A 352 -12.03 23.81 17.36
CA PRO A 352 -11.30 24.06 18.61
C PRO A 352 -11.27 22.81 19.50
N THR A 353 -10.19 22.04 19.39
CA THR A 353 -9.92 20.86 20.22
C THR A 353 -9.35 21.32 21.55
N THR A 354 -9.75 20.69 22.65
CA THR A 354 -8.90 20.70 23.84
C THR A 354 -7.86 19.62 23.64
N MET A 355 -6.60 20.01 23.44
CA MET A 355 -5.49 19.07 23.46
C MET A 355 -4.76 19.16 24.79
N SER A 356 -4.55 18.01 25.41
CA SER A 356 -3.77 17.90 26.64
C SER A 356 -2.74 16.79 26.54
N MET A 357 -1.59 17.01 27.16
CA MET A 357 -0.51 16.04 27.27
C MET A 357 -0.28 15.74 28.74
N LYS A 358 -0.27 14.46 29.11
CA LYS A 358 0.12 14.01 30.44
C LYS A 358 0.93 12.73 30.35
N GLU A 359 2.19 12.77 30.79
CA GLU A 359 3.08 11.59 30.87
C GLU A 359 3.22 10.84 29.54
N ASN A 360 3.60 11.55 28.46
CA ASN A 360 3.69 11.04 27.07
C ASN A 360 2.38 10.47 26.49
N ASN A 361 1.26 10.70 27.16
CA ASN A 361 -0.05 10.38 26.66
C ASN A 361 -0.70 11.65 26.15
N TYR A 362 -1.04 11.64 24.88
CA TYR A 362 -1.77 12.72 24.27
C TYR A 362 -3.25 12.40 24.27
N HIS A 363 -4.02 13.46 24.42
CA HIS A 363 -5.46 13.42 24.40
C HIS A 363 -5.99 14.58 23.57
N GLY A 364 -6.77 14.27 22.55
CA GLY A 364 -7.53 15.24 21.77
C GLY A 364 -9.02 14.97 21.93
N GLU A 365 -9.80 16.02 22.16
CA GLU A 365 -11.26 15.97 22.16
C GLU A 365 -11.87 16.84 21.08
N TYR A 366 -12.72 16.26 20.25
CA TYR A 366 -13.43 16.96 19.21
C TYR A 366 -14.93 16.74 19.30
N VAL A 367 -15.69 17.82 19.17
CA VAL A 367 -17.15 17.77 19.07
C VAL A 367 -17.53 17.92 17.60
N VAL A 368 -18.25 16.94 17.08
CA VAL A 368 -18.69 16.93 15.68
C VAL A 368 -19.70 18.05 15.47
N THR A 369 -19.36 19.07 14.67
CA THR A 369 -20.18 20.28 14.49
C THR A 369 -21.22 20.16 13.37
N GLY A 370 -21.10 19.16 12.49
CA GLY A 370 -21.95 18.96 11.31
C GLY A 370 -22.54 17.55 11.20
N SER A 371 -23.44 17.36 10.24
CA SER A 371 -24.01 16.05 9.90
C SER A 371 -23.32 15.43 8.68
N GLY A 372 -23.31 14.10 8.58
CA GLY A 372 -22.81 13.40 7.37
C GLY A 372 -21.32 13.06 7.39
N LEU A 373 -20.66 13.22 8.54
CA LEU A 373 -19.28 12.79 8.73
C LEU A 373 -19.24 11.29 9.04
N THR A 374 -18.31 10.57 8.43
CA THR A 374 -18.03 9.17 8.71
C THR A 374 -16.56 9.04 9.12
N LEU A 375 -16.29 8.19 10.10
CA LEU A 375 -14.96 7.85 10.55
C LEU A 375 -14.71 6.38 10.25
N ASP A 376 -13.79 6.10 9.33
CA ASP A 376 -13.30 4.75 9.07
C ASP A 376 -12.03 4.54 9.91
N THR A 377 -11.97 3.42 10.62
CA THR A 377 -10.87 3.09 11.55
C THR A 377 -10.29 1.73 11.24
N PHE A 378 -8.96 1.63 11.23
CA PHE A 378 -8.24 0.37 11.10
C PHE A 378 -7.16 0.31 12.18
N TYR A 379 -7.11 -0.80 12.93
CA TYR A 379 -6.23 -0.94 14.08
C TYR A 379 -5.30 -2.13 13.94
N LEU A 380 -4.05 -1.93 14.34
CA LEU A 380 -3.09 -2.94 14.73
C LEU A 380 -2.95 -2.88 16.26
N TYR A 381 -3.24 -3.98 16.94
CA TYR A 381 -3.21 -4.02 18.39
C TYR A 381 -1.90 -4.62 18.90
N SER A 382 -1.33 -4.09 19.98
CA SER A 382 -0.26 -4.75 20.73
C SER A 382 -0.76 -5.36 22.04
N GLU A 383 -0.19 -6.50 22.43
CA GLU A 383 -0.42 -7.07 23.77
C GLU A 383 0.14 -6.19 24.90
N PHE A 384 1.07 -5.28 24.61
CA PHE A 384 1.61 -4.36 25.62
C PHE A 384 0.74 -3.10 25.84
N ASP A 385 -0.21 -2.82 24.94
CA ASP A 385 -1.12 -1.66 24.98
C ASP A 385 -2.58 -2.05 25.27
N HIS A 386 -2.76 -3.20 25.93
CA HIS A 386 -3.94 -4.06 25.84
C HIS A 386 -5.35 -3.47 26.02
N ASN A 387 -5.58 -2.23 26.50
CA ASN A 387 -6.96 -1.83 26.85
C ASN A 387 -7.28 -0.34 26.82
N LYS A 388 -6.37 0.52 26.36
CA LYS A 388 -6.64 1.95 26.35
C LYS A 388 -6.02 2.52 25.09
N ARG A 389 -6.78 3.36 24.40
CA ARG A 389 -6.31 4.42 23.50
C ARG A 389 -6.21 4.05 22.02
N PHE A 390 -7.27 4.38 21.29
CA PHE A 390 -7.09 5.15 20.06
C PHE A 390 -8.22 6.15 19.94
N ILE A 391 -9.47 5.68 19.87
CA ILE A 391 -10.63 6.56 19.71
C ILE A 391 -11.79 6.08 20.57
N LYS A 392 -12.51 7.04 21.13
CA LYS A 392 -13.87 6.85 21.66
C LYS A 392 -14.84 7.78 20.95
N ILE A 393 -16.06 7.31 20.75
CA ILE A 393 -17.21 8.12 20.38
C ILE A 393 -18.15 8.16 21.59
N ASN A 394 -18.44 9.34 22.13
CA ASN A 394 -19.27 9.52 23.32
C ASN A 394 -18.83 8.61 24.48
N ASN A 395 -17.52 8.64 24.77
CA ASN A 395 -16.86 7.82 25.80
C ASN A 395 -16.89 6.29 25.58
N LYS A 396 -17.39 5.80 24.45
CA LYS A 396 -17.36 4.37 24.09
C LYS A 396 -16.20 4.07 23.14
N SER A 397 -15.35 3.13 23.51
CA SER A 397 -14.28 2.64 22.62
C SER A 397 -14.89 2.03 21.37
N ILE A 398 -14.31 2.36 20.21
CA ILE A 398 -14.71 1.81 18.93
C ILE A 398 -13.70 0.76 18.44
N LYS A 399 -14.17 -0.17 17.61
CA LYS A 399 -13.35 -1.18 16.92
C LYS A 399 -13.08 -0.73 15.48
N SER A 400 -12.20 -1.46 14.79
CA SER A 400 -11.98 -1.27 13.35
C SER A 400 -13.31 -1.35 12.60
N GLY A 401 -13.43 -0.55 11.56
CA GLY A 401 -14.63 -0.42 10.76
C GLY A 401 -15.10 1.01 10.63
N ARG A 402 -16.30 1.14 10.06
CA ARG A 402 -16.94 2.39 9.70
C ARG A 402 -17.91 2.86 10.78
N HIS A 403 -17.78 4.12 11.18
CA HIS A 403 -18.61 4.74 12.21
C HIS A 403 -19.24 6.02 11.67
N GLN A 404 -20.57 6.05 11.61
CA GLN A 404 -21.30 7.26 11.22
C GLN A 404 -21.34 8.23 12.41
N LEU A 405 -20.84 9.44 12.21
CA LEU A 405 -20.79 10.47 13.23
C LEU A 405 -21.99 11.40 13.13
N LYS A 406 -22.59 11.70 14.27
CA LYS A 406 -23.71 12.61 14.43
C LYS A 406 -23.22 13.96 14.94
N LYS A 407 -24.00 15.00 14.65
CA LYS A 407 -23.80 16.30 15.28
C LYS A 407 -23.78 16.11 16.81
N ASP A 408 -22.84 16.79 17.46
CA ASP A 408 -22.57 16.77 18.90
C ASP A 408 -21.93 15.47 19.43
N ASP A 409 -21.59 14.50 18.57
CA ASP A 409 -20.76 13.36 18.98
C ASP A 409 -19.39 13.86 19.47
N GLN A 410 -18.95 13.32 20.60
CA GLN A 410 -17.64 13.59 21.20
C GLN A 410 -16.64 12.52 20.76
N LEU A 411 -15.65 12.92 19.96
CA LEU A 411 -14.51 12.10 19.61
C LEU A 411 -13.38 12.34 20.61
N SER A 412 -13.00 11.31 21.36
CA SER A 412 -11.83 11.35 22.23
C SER A 412 -10.74 10.49 21.63
N ILE A 413 -9.70 11.12 21.11
CA ILE A 413 -8.50 10.44 20.64
C ILE A 413 -7.52 10.37 21.80
N HIS A 414 -6.99 9.19 22.06
CA HIS A 414 -5.90 9.00 23.00
C HIS A 414 -4.78 8.26 22.27
N TRP A 415 -3.53 8.68 22.42
CA TRP A 415 -2.38 7.89 21.98
C TRP A 415 -1.21 8.10 22.93
N LYS A 416 -0.29 7.14 22.96
CA LYS A 416 0.92 7.19 23.77
C LYS A 416 2.12 7.11 22.83
N LEU A 417 3.09 8.02 23.01
CA LEU A 417 4.40 7.93 22.38
C LEU A 417 5.34 7.03 23.19
#